data_AF-A0A4Z1CKH0-F1
#
_entry.id   AF-A0A4Z1CKH0-F1
#
_cell.length_a   1.000
_cell.length_b   1.000
_cell.length_c   1.000
_cell.angle_alpha   90.00
_cell.angle_beta   90.00
_cell.angle_gamma   90.00
#
_symmetry.space_group_name_H-M   'P 1'
#
loop_
_entity.id
_entity.type
_entity.pdbx_description
1 polymer ?
#
loop_
_entity_poly.entity_id
_entity_poly.type
_entity_poly.pdbx_seq_one_letter_code
_entity_poly.pdbx_strand_id
1 'polypeptide(L)'
;MGAARVLLPLSGTRGLAHWKCRAVTGGAARSRGVVLKTDRLLLRPWRVAEAAVQREMWSERDPRVPPHRRIDADGRPSLAELEGGIRAHEPSSAGLLAVERKAVGDAVGYCGLVDSGRGAHEPELAFELLRRSRGQGYATEASWAVLDWARSSGYERLWASVWDWNTASRRVLEKVGFTEADREDTIHGTNLTTTRLL
;
A
#
# COMPACT_ATOMS: atom_id res chain seq x y z
N MET A 1 -51.34 6.51 -5.59
CA MET A 1 -50.56 7.76 -5.43
C MET A 1 -49.10 7.37 -5.44
N GLY A 2 -48.19 7.95 -6.22
CA GLY A 2 -48.31 8.87 -7.37
C GLY A 2 -46.93 8.93 -8.05
N ALA A 3 -46.87 8.94 -9.39
CA ALA A 3 -45.60 8.82 -10.13
C ALA A 3 -45.22 10.14 -10.83
N ALA A 4 -43.92 10.42 -10.93
CA ALA A 4 -43.35 11.42 -11.85
C ALA A 4 -41.89 11.09 -12.19
N ARG A 5 -41.38 11.65 -13.31
CA ARG A 5 -40.08 11.38 -13.92
C ARG A 5 -39.15 12.60 -13.86
N VAL A 6 -37.84 12.31 -13.75
CA VAL A 6 -36.69 12.88 -14.52
C VAL A 6 -36.68 14.38 -14.86
N LEU A 7 -35.57 15.06 -14.50
CA LEU A 7 -34.92 16.05 -15.37
C LEU A 7 -33.41 16.19 -15.06
N LEU A 8 -32.61 16.21 -16.13
CA LEU A 8 -31.19 16.61 -16.30
C LEU A 8 -31.18 17.62 -17.47
N PRO A 9 -30.09 18.36 -17.82
CA PRO A 9 -28.67 18.22 -17.46
C PRO A 9 -28.17 19.44 -16.61
N LEU A 10 -26.96 20.06 -16.63
CA LEU A 10 -25.82 20.19 -17.56
C LEU A 10 -24.46 20.41 -16.86
N SER A 11 -23.40 20.11 -17.61
CA SER A 11 -22.03 20.66 -17.59
C SER A 11 -21.39 21.17 -16.28
N GLY A 12 -20.33 20.50 -15.84
CA GLY A 12 -19.42 20.96 -14.77
C GLY A 12 -18.04 20.28 -14.78
N THR A 13 -17.48 20.01 -15.96
CA THR A 13 -16.30 19.13 -16.11
C THR A 13 -14.97 19.79 -15.75
N ARG A 14 -14.36 19.35 -14.64
CA ARG A 14 -12.90 19.17 -14.51
C ARG A 14 -12.65 17.76 -13.99
N GLY A 15 -11.83 16.98 -14.70
CA GLY A 15 -11.87 15.52 -14.60
C GLY A 15 -11.24 14.94 -13.34
N LEU A 16 -12.01 14.13 -12.60
CA LEU A 16 -11.47 13.01 -11.84
C LEU A 16 -11.23 11.86 -12.83
N ALA A 17 -10.06 11.23 -12.77
CA ALA A 17 -9.76 10.08 -13.63
C ALA A 17 -10.54 8.86 -13.10
N HIS A 18 -11.40 8.28 -13.94
CA HIS A 18 -12.22 7.12 -13.56
C HIS A 18 -11.42 5.82 -13.62
N TRP A 19 -10.61 5.56 -12.58
CA TRP A 19 -9.85 4.31 -12.45
C TRP A 19 -10.79 3.11 -12.32
N LYS A 20 -10.77 2.20 -13.31
CA LYS A 20 -11.56 0.96 -13.29
C LYS A 20 -10.71 -0.23 -12.86
N CYS A 21 -10.46 -0.32 -11.55
CA CYS A 21 -9.93 -1.55 -10.95
C CYS A 21 -10.89 -2.72 -11.25
N ARG A 22 -10.42 -3.73 -12.00
CA ARG A 22 -11.15 -4.97 -12.25
C ARG A 22 -10.45 -6.12 -11.53
N ALA A 23 -10.99 -6.52 -10.38
CA ALA A 23 -10.67 -7.82 -9.79
C ALA A 23 -11.07 -8.95 -10.76
N VAL A 24 -10.28 -10.03 -10.80
CA VAL A 24 -10.56 -11.20 -11.64
C VAL A 24 -10.61 -12.45 -10.75
N THR A 25 -11.81 -12.77 -10.30
CA THR A 25 -12.12 -13.99 -9.54
C THR A 25 -12.40 -15.15 -10.52
N GLY A 26 -11.36 -15.95 -10.81
CA GLY A 26 -11.51 -17.24 -11.49
C GLY A 26 -11.75 -18.36 -10.47
N GLY A 27 -12.75 -19.22 -10.73
CA GLY A 27 -13.18 -20.24 -9.77
C GLY A 27 -12.21 -21.42 -9.59
N ALA A 28 -12.25 -22.01 -8.39
CA ALA A 28 -11.91 -23.40 -8.08
C ALA A 28 -10.57 -23.98 -8.61
N ALA A 29 -9.47 -23.23 -8.49
CA ALA A 29 -8.11 -23.79 -8.54
C ALA A 29 -7.16 -22.97 -7.65
N ARG A 30 -6.18 -23.65 -7.02
CA ARG A 30 -5.10 -23.11 -6.15
C ARG A 30 -5.04 -21.58 -6.05
N SER A 31 -5.33 -21.05 -4.86
CA SER A 31 -5.38 -19.62 -4.51
C SER A 31 -4.35 -18.76 -5.24
N ARG A 32 -4.76 -18.18 -6.37
CA ARG A 32 -3.96 -17.23 -7.12
C ARG A 32 -3.93 -15.92 -6.33
N GLY A 33 -2.72 -15.50 -5.94
CA GLY A 33 -2.55 -14.34 -5.08
C GLY A 33 -3.13 -13.05 -5.63
N VAL A 34 -3.41 -12.10 -4.75
CA VAL A 34 -4.03 -10.82 -5.11
C VAL A 34 -3.15 -10.06 -6.11
N VAL A 35 -3.75 -9.67 -7.24
CA VAL A 35 -3.12 -8.86 -8.28
C VAL A 35 -4.01 -7.67 -8.60
N LEU A 36 -3.51 -6.45 -8.34
CA LEU A 36 -4.21 -5.19 -8.60
C LEU A 36 -3.54 -4.47 -9.78
N LYS A 37 -4.33 -3.72 -10.55
CA LYS A 37 -3.88 -3.04 -11.77
C LYS A 37 -4.46 -1.63 -11.81
N THR A 38 -3.59 -0.64 -11.92
CA THR A 38 -3.94 0.77 -12.15
C THR A 38 -3.63 1.15 -13.59
N ASP A 39 -3.48 2.43 -13.92
CA ASP A 39 -3.01 2.84 -15.24
C ASP A 39 -1.52 2.49 -15.43
N ARG A 40 -0.66 2.92 -14.50
CA ARG A 40 0.82 2.83 -14.61
C ARG A 40 1.44 1.63 -13.87
N LEU A 41 0.72 1.02 -12.92
CA LEU A 41 1.28 0.05 -11.98
C LEU A 41 0.58 -1.32 -12.04
N LEU A 42 1.35 -2.35 -11.71
CA LEU A 42 0.90 -3.70 -11.39
C LEU A 42 1.32 -3.99 -9.94
N LEU A 43 0.36 -4.20 -9.05
CA LEU A 43 0.62 -4.67 -7.69
C LEU A 43 0.39 -6.17 -7.67
N ARG A 44 1.40 -6.95 -7.27
CA ARG A 44 1.35 -8.43 -7.28
C ARG A 44 2.32 -9.03 -6.24
N PRO A 45 2.26 -10.33 -5.93
CA PRO A 45 3.20 -10.95 -4.98
C PRO A 45 4.66 -10.79 -5.40
N TRP A 46 5.57 -10.67 -4.43
CA TRP A 46 7.01 -10.56 -4.66
C TRP A 46 7.57 -11.78 -5.40
N ARG A 47 8.54 -11.56 -6.30
CA ARG A 47 9.35 -12.64 -6.89
C ARG A 47 10.63 -12.78 -6.08
N VAL A 48 11.16 -14.01 -5.93
CA VAL A 48 12.35 -14.27 -5.09
C VAL A 48 13.56 -13.39 -5.48
N ALA A 49 13.80 -13.20 -6.78
CA ALA A 49 14.90 -12.35 -7.30
C ALA A 49 14.77 -10.86 -6.90
N GLU A 50 13.61 -10.41 -6.43
CA GLU A 50 13.35 -9.03 -6.01
C GLU A 50 13.61 -8.83 -4.50
N ALA A 51 14.11 -9.86 -3.79
CA ALA A 51 14.70 -9.70 -2.46
C ALA A 51 15.80 -8.62 -2.44
N ALA A 52 16.51 -8.43 -3.56
CA ALA A 52 17.47 -7.33 -3.74
C ALA A 52 16.81 -5.94 -3.66
N VAL A 53 15.62 -5.78 -4.26
CA VAL A 53 14.82 -4.53 -4.20
C VAL A 53 14.32 -4.27 -2.79
N GLN A 54 13.92 -5.32 -2.06
CA GLN A 54 13.60 -5.19 -0.64
C GLN A 54 14.82 -4.75 0.17
N ARG A 55 15.98 -5.40 -0.01
CA ARG A 55 17.20 -5.07 0.74
C ARG A 55 17.68 -3.64 0.45
N GLU A 56 17.55 -3.19 -0.79
CA GLU A 56 17.84 -1.81 -1.17
C GLU A 56 16.95 -0.82 -0.42
N MET A 57 15.62 -1.03 -0.36
CA MET A 57 14.72 -0.19 0.45
C MET A 57 15.12 -0.16 1.92
N TRP A 58 15.45 -1.31 2.53
CA TRP A 58 15.91 -1.38 3.91
C TRP A 58 17.21 -0.56 4.15
N SER A 59 18.09 -0.46 3.15
CA SER A 59 19.29 0.41 3.19
C SER A 59 18.98 1.90 3.00
N GLU A 60 17.90 2.23 2.31
CA GLU A 60 17.46 3.61 2.04
C GLU A 60 16.64 4.25 3.18
N ARG A 61 16.32 3.50 4.24
CA ARG A 61 15.50 3.99 5.37
C ARG A 61 16.19 5.10 6.16
N ASP A 62 15.38 6.01 6.70
CA ASP A 62 15.86 7.16 7.47
C ASP A 62 16.52 6.71 8.79
N PRO A 63 17.67 7.25 9.22
CA PRO A 63 18.32 6.85 10.48
C PRO A 63 17.45 6.95 11.74
N ARG A 64 16.41 7.80 11.73
CA ARG A 64 15.44 7.93 12.83
C ARG A 64 14.52 6.71 12.99
N VAL A 65 14.35 5.90 11.94
CA VAL A 65 13.58 4.65 12.01
C VAL A 65 14.15 3.73 13.11
N PRO A 66 13.31 3.06 13.92
CA PRO A 66 13.75 2.10 14.93
C PRO A 66 14.77 1.09 14.37
N PRO A 67 15.86 0.76 15.10
CA PRO A 67 16.95 -0.09 14.58
C PRO A 67 16.48 -1.43 14.01
N HIS A 68 15.50 -2.08 14.64
CA HIS A 68 14.92 -3.36 14.18
C HIS A 68 14.13 -3.26 12.85
N ARG A 69 13.92 -2.05 12.31
CA ARG A 69 13.35 -1.80 10.97
C ARG A 69 14.38 -1.21 10.00
N ARG A 70 15.67 -1.29 10.31
CA ARG A 70 16.79 -0.93 9.42
C ARG A 70 17.73 -2.11 9.23
N ILE A 71 18.71 -1.98 8.34
CA ILE A 71 19.80 -2.95 8.28
C ILE A 71 20.65 -2.84 9.56
N ASP A 72 20.91 -3.96 10.22
CA ASP A 72 21.72 -4.04 11.45
C ASP A 72 23.23 -4.00 11.16
N ALA A 73 24.06 -4.05 12.21
CA ALA A 73 25.52 -4.00 12.08
C ALA A 73 26.12 -5.25 11.39
N ASP A 74 25.43 -6.39 11.42
CA ASP A 74 25.83 -7.63 10.75
C ASP A 74 25.32 -7.67 9.29
N GLY A 75 24.55 -6.66 8.86
CA GLY A 75 23.96 -6.58 7.54
C GLY A 75 22.60 -7.28 7.38
N ARG A 76 21.92 -7.66 8.46
CA ARG A 76 20.56 -8.24 8.42
C ARG A 76 19.48 -7.18 8.24
N PRO A 77 18.38 -7.47 7.52
CA PRO A 77 18.12 -8.72 6.85
C PRO A 77 19.02 -8.89 5.61
N SER A 78 19.65 -10.05 5.52
CA SER A 78 20.46 -10.47 4.40
C SER A 78 19.58 -10.77 3.18
N LEU A 79 20.20 -10.90 2.01
CA LEU A 79 19.48 -11.28 0.80
C LEU A 79 18.79 -12.65 0.98
N ALA A 80 19.47 -13.62 1.60
CA ALA A 80 18.96 -14.96 1.82
C ALA A 80 17.74 -15.00 2.78
N GLU A 81 17.76 -14.19 3.85
CA GLU A 81 16.61 -14.06 4.77
C GLU A 81 15.38 -13.46 4.06
N LEU A 82 15.59 -12.42 3.24
CA LEU A 82 14.52 -11.80 2.44
C LEU A 82 13.97 -12.75 1.37
N GLU A 83 14.83 -13.47 0.66
CA GLU A 83 14.41 -14.52 -0.27
C GLU A 83 13.64 -15.64 0.45
N GLY A 84 14.07 -16.04 1.64
CA GLY A 84 13.39 -17.02 2.49
C GLY A 84 11.99 -16.56 2.87
N GLY A 85 11.85 -15.29 3.28
CA GLY A 85 10.55 -14.66 3.55
C GLY A 85 9.63 -14.65 2.32
N ILE A 86 10.14 -14.36 1.12
CA ILE A 86 9.36 -14.43 -0.12
C ILE A 86 8.93 -15.86 -0.44
N ARG A 87 9.82 -16.85 -0.26
CA ARG A 87 9.52 -18.29 -0.49
C ARG A 87 8.48 -18.84 0.50
N ALA A 88 8.43 -18.32 1.73
CA ALA A 88 7.53 -18.78 2.79
C ALA A 88 6.15 -18.07 2.80
N HIS A 89 5.96 -17.02 1.99
CA HIS A 89 4.74 -16.22 2.01
C HIS A 89 3.66 -16.77 1.08
N GLU A 90 2.62 -17.41 1.63
CA GLU A 90 1.41 -17.79 0.91
C GLU A 90 0.58 -16.54 0.51
N PRO A 91 0.39 -16.24 -0.79
CA PRO A 91 -0.21 -14.98 -1.26
C PRO A 91 -1.74 -14.83 -1.06
N SER A 92 -2.32 -15.39 0.00
CA SER A 92 -3.78 -15.58 0.16
C SER A 92 -4.59 -14.31 0.44
N SER A 93 -3.93 -13.19 0.74
CA SER A 93 -4.54 -11.86 0.94
C SER A 93 -3.79 -10.79 0.12
N ALA A 94 -4.13 -9.51 0.29
CA ALA A 94 -3.34 -8.43 -0.29
C ALA A 94 -1.89 -8.44 0.22
N GLY A 95 -1.66 -8.65 1.53
CA GLY A 95 -0.32 -8.63 2.13
C GLY A 95 0.47 -7.37 1.74
N LEU A 96 1.79 -7.49 1.57
CA LEU A 96 2.63 -6.44 0.98
C LEU A 96 2.95 -6.75 -0.48
N LEU A 97 2.10 -6.33 -1.41
CA LEU A 97 2.32 -6.51 -2.85
C LEU A 97 3.50 -5.66 -3.34
N ALA A 98 4.34 -6.25 -4.19
CA ALA A 98 5.35 -5.53 -4.95
C ALA A 98 4.68 -4.59 -5.94
N VAL A 99 5.11 -3.32 -5.96
CA VAL A 99 4.67 -2.29 -6.91
C VAL A 99 5.59 -2.34 -8.13
N GLU A 100 5.08 -2.85 -9.26
CA GLU A 100 5.81 -2.97 -10.53
C GLU A 100 5.37 -1.88 -11.52
N ARG A 101 6.32 -1.19 -12.16
CA ARG A 101 6.01 -0.17 -13.18
C ARG A 101 5.77 -0.83 -14.52
N LYS A 102 4.55 -0.78 -15.05
CA LYS A 102 4.18 -1.45 -16.32
C LYS A 102 5.03 -1.05 -17.53
N ALA A 103 5.54 0.18 -17.56
CA ALA A 103 6.30 0.72 -18.68
C ALA A 103 7.75 0.19 -18.76
N VAL A 104 8.25 -0.46 -17.70
CA VAL A 104 9.66 -0.90 -17.58
C VAL A 104 9.77 -2.35 -17.05
N GLY A 105 8.77 -2.83 -16.31
CA GLY A 105 8.73 -4.18 -15.74
C GLY A 105 9.44 -4.33 -14.38
N ASP A 106 9.98 -3.24 -13.81
CA ASP A 106 10.73 -3.26 -12.57
C ASP A 106 9.86 -3.05 -11.32
N ALA A 107 10.17 -3.80 -10.25
CA ALA A 107 9.63 -3.57 -8.92
C ALA A 107 10.30 -2.34 -8.28
N VAL A 108 9.50 -1.39 -7.80
CA VAL A 108 9.97 -0.11 -7.23
C VAL A 108 9.64 0.08 -5.76
N GLY A 109 9.01 -0.91 -5.13
CA GLY A 109 8.72 -0.98 -3.70
C GLY A 109 7.50 -1.85 -3.40
N TYR A 110 6.76 -1.54 -2.33
CA TYR A 110 5.50 -2.22 -1.99
C TYR A 110 4.34 -1.27 -1.67
N CYS A 111 3.12 -1.81 -1.77
CA CYS A 111 1.91 -1.25 -1.20
C CYS A 111 0.91 -2.37 -0.91
N GLY A 112 0.23 -2.33 0.24
CA GLY A 112 -0.75 -3.34 0.60
C GLY A 112 -1.22 -3.21 2.06
N LEU A 113 -1.75 -4.30 2.61
CA LEU A 113 -2.31 -4.37 3.95
C LEU A 113 -1.51 -5.32 4.85
N VAL A 114 -1.35 -4.95 6.12
CA VAL A 114 -0.80 -5.78 7.19
C VAL A 114 -1.75 -5.80 8.38
N ASP A 115 -1.54 -6.71 9.33
CA ASP A 115 -2.25 -6.66 10.62
C ASP A 115 -1.84 -5.38 11.38
N SER A 116 -2.82 -4.70 11.95
CA SER A 116 -2.65 -3.49 12.77
C SER A 116 -2.57 -3.78 14.27
N GLY A 117 -2.84 -5.04 14.68
CA GLY A 117 -3.06 -5.41 16.07
C GLY A 117 -4.43 -4.98 16.62
N ARG A 118 -5.26 -4.27 15.84
CA ARG A 118 -6.60 -3.78 16.26
C ARG A 118 -7.73 -4.76 15.95
N GLY A 119 -7.46 -5.81 15.19
CA GLY A 119 -8.39 -6.89 14.86
C GLY A 119 -8.47 -7.18 13.36
N ALA A 120 -8.92 -8.38 13.00
CA ALA A 120 -8.85 -8.93 11.64
C ALA A 120 -9.59 -8.12 10.54
N HIS A 121 -10.50 -7.22 10.93
CA HIS A 121 -11.28 -6.37 10.03
C HIS A 121 -10.83 -4.90 9.98
N GLU A 122 -9.78 -4.51 10.70
CA GLU A 122 -9.20 -3.16 10.66
C GLU A 122 -7.68 -3.17 10.37
N PRO A 123 -7.22 -3.70 9.22
CA PRO A 123 -5.78 -3.78 8.90
C PRO A 123 -5.13 -2.42 8.62
N GLU A 124 -3.78 -2.39 8.65
CA GLU A 124 -2.99 -1.20 8.36
C GLU A 124 -2.57 -1.13 6.88
N LEU A 125 -2.81 0.02 6.23
CA LEU A 125 -2.31 0.34 4.90
C LEU A 125 -0.83 0.74 4.95
N ALA A 126 0.05 -0.12 4.44
CA ALA A 126 1.49 0.09 4.42
C ALA A 126 2.02 0.25 2.98
N PHE A 127 2.94 1.20 2.79
CA PHE A 127 3.66 1.41 1.53
C PHE A 127 5.08 1.93 1.76
N GLU A 128 6.00 1.50 0.90
CA GLU A 128 7.37 2.03 0.81
C GLU A 128 7.81 1.97 -0.65
N LEU A 129 8.55 2.99 -1.11
CA LEU A 129 9.12 3.03 -2.45
C LEU A 129 10.60 3.37 -2.38
N LEU A 130 11.38 2.84 -3.30
CA LEU A 130 12.77 3.23 -3.53
C LEU A 130 12.88 4.74 -3.79
N ARG A 131 13.93 5.41 -3.30
CA ARG A 131 14.08 6.89 -3.38
C ARG A 131 13.96 7.39 -4.81
N ARG A 132 14.57 6.69 -5.77
CA ARG A 132 14.48 6.96 -7.23
C ARG A 132 13.06 6.95 -7.82
N SER A 133 12.10 6.32 -7.14
CA SER A 133 10.70 6.16 -7.57
C SER A 133 9.71 7.00 -6.75
N ARG A 134 10.20 7.78 -5.78
CA ARG A 134 9.39 8.75 -5.03
C ARG A 134 9.07 9.97 -5.92
N GLY A 135 8.16 10.83 -5.46
CA GLY A 135 7.72 12.03 -6.19
C GLY A 135 6.79 11.80 -7.40
N GLN A 136 6.89 10.66 -8.09
CA GLN A 136 6.16 10.33 -9.32
C GLN A 136 4.66 9.95 -9.13
N GLY A 137 4.13 10.13 -7.92
CA GLY A 137 2.74 9.82 -7.55
C GLY A 137 2.42 8.33 -7.36
N TYR A 138 3.38 7.42 -7.60
CA TYR A 138 3.13 5.97 -7.57
C TYR A 138 2.61 5.45 -6.23
N ALA A 139 3.05 5.99 -5.09
CA ALA A 139 2.54 5.58 -3.78
C ALA A 139 1.04 5.88 -3.62
N THR A 140 0.61 7.08 -4.03
CA THR A 140 -0.81 7.48 -4.02
C THR A 140 -1.65 6.59 -4.95
N GLU A 141 -1.16 6.31 -6.16
CA GLU A 141 -1.84 5.43 -7.13
C GLU A 141 -1.94 3.98 -6.63
N ALA A 142 -0.88 3.45 -6.02
CA ALA A 142 -0.86 2.11 -5.43
C ALA A 142 -1.81 2.02 -4.22
N SER A 143 -1.80 3.02 -3.33
CA SER A 143 -2.70 3.07 -2.18
C SER A 143 -4.17 3.14 -2.61
N TRP A 144 -4.54 3.90 -3.64
CA TRP A 144 -5.91 3.89 -4.18
C TRP A 144 -6.34 2.50 -4.65
N ALA A 145 -5.47 1.76 -5.34
CA ALA A 145 -5.79 0.39 -5.77
C ALA A 145 -6.04 -0.55 -4.59
N VAL A 146 -5.22 -0.45 -3.53
CA VAL A 146 -5.38 -1.24 -2.30
C VAL A 146 -6.65 -0.85 -1.54
N LEU A 147 -6.99 0.45 -1.48
CA LEU A 147 -8.21 0.95 -0.86
C LEU A 147 -9.48 0.46 -1.56
N ASP A 148 -9.50 0.49 -2.90
CA ASP A 148 -10.64 0.01 -3.68
C ASP A 148 -10.75 -1.52 -3.62
N TRP A 149 -9.64 -2.26 -3.54
CA TRP A 149 -9.65 -3.69 -3.23
C TRP A 149 -10.21 -3.94 -1.83
N ALA A 150 -9.75 -3.21 -0.82
CA ALA A 150 -10.17 -3.40 0.57
C ALA A 150 -11.70 -3.20 0.73
N ARG A 151 -12.25 -2.12 0.16
CA ARG A 151 -13.71 -1.89 0.13
C ARG A 151 -14.44 -3.05 -0.58
N SER A 152 -13.90 -3.51 -1.71
CA SER A 152 -14.46 -4.63 -2.48
C SER A 152 -14.38 -5.99 -1.75
N SER A 153 -13.48 -6.11 -0.76
CA SER A 153 -13.31 -7.28 0.10
C SER A 153 -14.07 -7.17 1.43
N GLY A 154 -14.87 -6.12 1.64
CA GLY A 154 -15.71 -5.97 2.83
C GLY A 154 -14.99 -5.41 4.06
N TYR A 155 -13.84 -4.76 3.89
CA TYR A 155 -13.27 -3.93 4.96
C TYR A 155 -14.03 -2.60 5.04
N GLU A 156 -14.36 -2.15 6.25
CA GLU A 156 -15.06 -0.88 6.51
C GLU A 156 -14.12 0.26 6.92
N ARG A 157 -13.00 -0.08 7.59
CA ARG A 157 -11.97 0.83 8.08
C ARG A 157 -10.57 0.29 7.77
N LEU A 158 -9.64 1.20 7.48
CA LEU A 158 -8.19 0.95 7.57
C LEU A 158 -7.54 1.91 8.57
N TRP A 159 -6.36 1.50 9.04
CA TRP A 159 -5.41 2.35 9.78
C TRP A 159 -4.15 2.60 8.95
N ALA A 160 -3.32 3.58 9.34
CA ALA A 160 -1.97 3.75 8.83
C ALA A 160 -1.10 4.51 9.87
N SER A 161 0.06 3.95 10.20
CA SER A 161 0.97 4.50 11.21
C SER A 161 2.13 5.25 10.54
N VAL A 162 2.36 6.52 10.91
CA VAL A 162 3.37 7.35 10.24
C VAL A 162 4.09 8.31 11.20
N TRP A 163 5.42 8.34 11.14
CA TRP A 163 6.20 9.34 11.87
C TRP A 163 5.93 10.76 11.36
N ASP A 164 5.82 11.72 12.28
CA ASP A 164 5.57 13.13 12.01
C ASP A 164 6.54 13.72 10.97
N TRP A 165 7.82 13.37 11.07
CA TRP A 165 8.89 13.82 10.18
C TRP A 165 8.82 13.19 8.78
N ASN A 166 8.08 12.10 8.60
CA ASN A 166 7.86 11.48 7.29
C ASN A 166 6.76 12.21 6.50
N THR A 167 7.03 13.47 6.19
CA THR A 167 6.16 14.35 5.40
C THR A 167 5.79 13.78 4.03
N ALA A 168 6.60 12.88 3.47
CA ALA A 168 6.31 12.20 2.21
C ALA A 168 5.14 11.21 2.36
N SER A 169 5.19 10.30 3.34
CA SER A 169 4.08 9.37 3.59
C SER A 169 2.83 10.09 4.13
N ARG A 170 2.98 11.10 5.00
CA ARG A 170 1.85 11.92 5.47
C ARG A 170 1.05 12.54 4.32
N ARG A 171 1.73 13.15 3.34
CA ARG A 171 1.11 13.69 2.10
C ARG A 171 0.51 12.64 1.18
N VAL A 172 0.88 11.36 1.29
CA VAL A 172 0.22 10.27 0.56
C VAL A 172 -1.07 9.88 1.28
N LEU A 173 -1.01 9.68 2.61
CA LEU A 173 -2.15 9.33 3.46
C LEU A 173 -3.26 10.38 3.41
N GLU A 174 -2.91 11.67 3.53
CA GLU A 174 -3.80 12.82 3.33
C GLU A 174 -4.51 12.76 1.96
N LYS A 175 -3.75 12.57 0.87
CA LYS A 175 -4.30 12.47 -0.50
C LYS A 175 -5.17 11.24 -0.73
N VAL A 176 -5.02 10.19 0.07
CA VAL A 176 -5.88 9.00 0.02
C VAL A 176 -6.87 8.96 1.20
N GLY A 177 -7.17 10.11 1.81
CA GLY A 177 -8.32 10.31 2.70
C GLY A 177 -8.16 9.77 4.12
N PHE A 178 -6.94 9.58 4.60
CA PHE A 178 -6.69 9.26 6.02
C PHE A 178 -6.64 10.53 6.85
N THR A 179 -7.30 10.50 8.01
CA THR A 179 -7.27 11.55 9.03
C THR A 179 -6.49 11.07 10.25
N GLU A 180 -5.79 11.98 10.92
CA GLU A 180 -5.18 11.67 12.23
C GLU A 180 -6.26 11.28 13.25
N ALA A 181 -5.96 10.28 14.07
CA ALA A 181 -6.87 9.74 15.07
C ALA A 181 -6.23 9.70 16.47
N ASP A 182 -4.91 9.46 16.55
CA ASP A 182 -4.15 9.41 17.79
C ASP A 182 -2.65 9.70 17.52
N ARG A 183 -1.88 10.05 18.57
CA ARG A 183 -0.44 10.34 18.47
C ARG A 183 0.34 9.92 19.72
N GLU A 184 1.54 9.38 19.52
CA GLU A 184 2.44 8.91 20.57
C GLU A 184 3.83 9.54 20.41
N ASP A 185 4.34 10.21 21.44
CA ASP A 185 5.71 10.75 21.44
C ASP A 185 6.73 9.68 21.84
N THR A 186 7.75 9.48 21.01
CA THR A 186 8.76 8.43 21.21
C THR A 186 10.19 8.96 21.00
N ILE A 187 11.20 8.16 21.36
CA ILE A 187 12.62 8.43 21.06
C ILE A 187 12.94 8.51 19.56
N HIS A 188 12.00 8.16 18.68
CA HIS A 188 12.12 8.18 17.22
C HIS A 188 11.33 9.35 16.55
N GLY A 189 10.73 10.23 17.34
CA GLY A 189 9.78 11.26 16.91
C GLY A 189 8.35 10.95 17.35
N THR A 190 7.37 11.72 16.87
CA THR A 190 5.96 11.49 17.18
C THR A 190 5.37 10.52 16.17
N ASN A 191 4.83 9.38 16.62
CA ASN A 191 4.07 8.48 15.77
C ASN A 191 2.64 9.00 15.64
N LEU A 192 2.14 9.11 14.41
CA LEU A 192 0.76 9.52 14.13
C LEU A 192 -0.01 8.28 13.66
N THR A 193 -0.98 7.85 14.48
CA THR A 193 -1.98 6.88 14.06
C THR A 193 -3.04 7.61 13.24
N THR A 194 -3.24 7.18 12.00
CA THR A 194 -4.27 7.72 11.12
C THR A 194 -5.29 6.64 10.76
N THR A 195 -6.53 7.03 10.46
CA THR A 195 -7.63 6.12 10.08
C THR A 195 -8.34 6.63 8.83
N ARG A 196 -8.96 5.70 8.09
CA ARG A 196 -9.89 5.99 7.01
C ARG A 196 -11.07 5.02 7.03
N LEU A 197 -12.29 5.54 6.87
CA LEU A 197 -13.46 4.77 6.45
C LEU A 197 -13.48 4.62 4.92
N LEU A 198 -13.91 3.44 4.43
CA LEU A 198 -13.70 3.04 3.03
C LEU A 198 -14.81 3.46 2.05
#